data_AF-A0A9P1J1T4-F1
#
_entry.id   AF-A0A9P1J1T4-F1
#
_cell.length_a   1.000
_cell.length_b   1.000
_cell.length_c   1.000
_cell.angle_alpha   90.00
_cell.angle_beta   90.00
_cell.angle_gamma   90.00
#
_symmetry.space_group_name_H-M   'P 1'
#
loop_
_entity.id
_entity.type
_entity.pdbx_description
1 polymer ?
#
loop_
_entity_poly.entity_id
_entity_poly.type
_entity_poly.pdbx_seq_one_letter_code
_entity_poly.pdbx_strand_id
1 'polypeptide(L)'
;MFTSTSTSTTTTTTSTTTTTSTTTTTPVLSCIDSTWTLFDRGTYSWCMKIYIGATTLAQATPNCQTLNTAAVPSGFQNVAEMTGICATTTLDIRPWVGATRTYACLSQTLTATCTALTSFEWTDGHTTGTDGFVWTPGNPDNNGLTQGSVVITTTTAVLDDEFNDLTEAGVVCGMEADYY
;
A
#
# COMPACT_ATOMS: atom_id res chain seq x y z
N MET A 1 54.49 -62.92 51.31
CA MET A 1 54.79 -61.66 50.61
C MET A 1 53.50 -61.20 49.97
N PHE A 2 53.02 -60.04 50.40
CA PHE A 2 51.79 -59.39 49.92
C PHE A 2 52.13 -58.56 48.68
N THR A 3 51.31 -58.66 47.63
CA THR A 3 51.33 -57.72 46.49
C THR A 3 49.92 -57.23 46.23
N SER A 4 49.69 -55.98 46.61
CA SER A 4 48.47 -55.21 46.33
C SER A 4 48.38 -54.87 44.85
N THR A 5 47.20 -55.05 44.27
CA THR A 5 46.87 -54.59 42.91
C THR A 5 45.83 -53.49 43.02
N SER A 6 46.18 -52.27 42.64
CA SER A 6 45.29 -51.11 42.60
C SER A 6 44.58 -51.02 41.24
N THR A 7 43.26 -51.06 41.22
CA THR A 7 42.44 -50.87 40.01
C THR A 7 42.00 -49.41 39.94
N SER A 8 42.48 -48.67 38.93
CA SER A 8 42.04 -47.29 38.63
C SER A 8 40.75 -47.31 37.81
N THR A 9 39.72 -46.62 38.31
CA THR A 9 38.45 -46.38 37.63
C THR A 9 38.57 -45.16 36.72
N THR A 10 38.36 -45.33 35.42
CA THR A 10 38.32 -44.23 34.43
C THR A 10 36.87 -43.79 34.20
N THR A 11 36.52 -42.59 34.65
CA THR A 11 35.22 -41.95 34.40
C THR A 11 35.15 -41.46 32.96
N THR A 12 34.22 -41.98 32.16
CA THR A 12 33.95 -41.52 30.79
C THR A 12 32.85 -40.46 30.83
N THR A 13 33.19 -39.22 30.50
CA THR A 13 32.25 -38.10 30.39
C THR A 13 31.64 -38.10 28.98
N THR A 14 30.34 -38.37 28.86
CA THR A 14 29.58 -38.24 27.62
C THR A 14 29.34 -36.77 27.32
N SER A 15 30.01 -36.22 26.29
CA SER A 15 29.72 -34.90 25.76
C SER A 15 28.54 -34.97 24.79
N THR A 16 27.40 -34.43 25.20
CA THR A 16 26.23 -34.20 24.33
C THR A 16 26.55 -33.05 23.37
N THR A 17 26.68 -33.32 22.08
CA THR A 17 26.77 -32.29 21.04
C THR A 17 25.37 -31.72 20.79
N THR A 18 25.10 -30.52 21.31
CA THR A 18 23.92 -29.74 20.92
C THR A 18 24.17 -29.20 19.52
N THR A 19 23.51 -29.77 18.51
CA THR A 19 23.46 -29.19 17.17
C THR A 19 22.53 -27.97 17.21
N THR A 20 23.12 -26.78 17.32
CA THR A 20 22.39 -25.53 17.10
C THR A 20 22.08 -25.40 15.61
N SER A 21 20.82 -25.65 15.25
CA SER A 21 20.29 -25.33 13.92
C SER A 21 20.25 -23.83 13.74
N THR A 22 21.21 -23.26 13.01
CA THR A 22 21.15 -21.87 12.55
C THR A 22 20.10 -21.78 11.44
N THR A 23 18.90 -21.29 11.75
CA THR A 23 17.94 -20.86 10.73
C THR A 23 18.50 -19.58 10.10
N THR A 24 18.98 -19.67 8.86
CA THR A 24 19.24 -18.47 8.04
C THR A 24 17.88 -17.92 7.62
N THR A 25 17.36 -16.96 8.39
CA THR A 25 16.15 -16.23 8.02
C THR A 25 16.49 -15.30 6.86
N THR A 26 16.03 -15.63 5.65
CA THR A 26 16.00 -14.64 4.56
C THR A 26 15.13 -13.48 5.04
N PRO A 27 15.61 -12.23 5.00
CA PRO A 27 14.79 -11.09 5.39
C PRO A 27 13.59 -11.04 4.45
N VAL A 28 12.38 -11.05 5.03
CA VAL A 28 11.12 -11.01 4.29
C VAL A 28 10.64 -9.57 4.23
N LEU A 29 10.31 -9.11 3.02
CA LEU A 29 9.77 -7.78 2.82
C LEU A 29 8.39 -7.70 3.50
N SER A 30 8.16 -6.68 4.32
CA SER A 30 6.92 -6.54 5.08
C SER A 30 6.55 -5.08 5.30
N CYS A 31 5.32 -4.84 5.75
CA CYS A 31 4.92 -3.51 6.21
C CYS A 31 5.38 -3.27 7.64
N ILE A 32 5.47 -1.99 8.03
CA ILE A 32 5.93 -1.57 9.35
C ILE A 32 5.19 -2.24 10.51
N ASP A 33 3.91 -2.53 10.32
CA ASP A 33 3.09 -3.30 11.25
C ASP A 33 1.92 -3.95 10.50
N SER A 34 1.16 -4.79 11.21
CA SER A 34 0.03 -5.54 10.66
C SER A 34 -1.21 -4.70 10.34
N THR A 35 -1.20 -3.39 10.60
CA THR A 35 -2.31 -2.48 10.26
C THR A 35 -2.20 -1.92 8.84
N TRP A 36 -1.08 -2.19 8.16
CA TRP A 36 -0.87 -1.93 6.75
C TRP A 36 -1.06 -3.22 5.94
N THR A 37 -1.60 -3.08 4.73
CA THR A 37 -1.81 -4.21 3.82
C THR A 37 -0.70 -4.24 2.79
N LEU A 38 0.00 -5.38 2.70
CA LEU A 38 1.09 -5.60 1.75
C LEU A 38 0.55 -6.06 0.40
N PHE A 39 0.99 -5.42 -0.68
CA PHE A 39 0.72 -5.80 -2.06
C PHE A 39 2.03 -6.06 -2.80
N ASP A 40 2.08 -7.14 -3.57
CA ASP A 40 3.22 -7.47 -4.42
C ASP A 40 3.04 -6.86 -5.81
N ARG A 41 3.95 -5.97 -6.21
CA ARG A 41 4.01 -5.36 -7.54
C ARG A 41 5.11 -5.99 -8.42
N GLY A 42 5.63 -7.14 -8.01
CA GLY A 42 6.65 -7.92 -8.71
C GLY A 42 8.08 -7.49 -8.38
N THR A 43 8.46 -6.27 -8.76
CA THR A 43 9.82 -5.76 -8.52
C THR A 43 10.01 -5.15 -7.13
N TYR A 44 8.91 -4.68 -6.53
CA TYR A 44 8.86 -4.15 -5.18
C TYR A 44 7.49 -4.49 -4.58
N SER A 45 7.37 -4.36 -3.26
CA SER A 45 6.07 -4.48 -2.58
C SER A 45 5.65 -3.15 -1.97
N TRP A 46 4.34 -2.94 -1.90
CA TRP A 46 3.74 -1.68 -1.55
C TRP A 46 2.78 -1.87 -0.37
N CYS A 47 2.94 -1.07 0.66
CA CYS A 47 2.14 -1.11 1.87
C CYS A 47 1.07 -0.04 1.81
N MET A 48 -0.20 -0.42 1.86
CA MET A 48 -1.32 0.52 1.83
C MET A 48 -2.14 0.51 3.12
N LYS A 49 -2.67 1.69 3.47
CA LYS A 49 -3.59 1.90 4.60
C LYS A 49 -4.50 3.09 4.32
N ILE A 50 -5.77 2.99 4.70
CA ILE A 50 -6.70 4.12 4.63
C ILE A 50 -6.54 4.99 5.88
N TYR A 51 -6.13 6.25 5.70
CA TYR A 51 -6.34 7.27 6.73
C TYR A 51 -7.81 7.67 6.72
N ILE A 52 -8.47 7.59 7.88
CA ILE A 52 -9.90 7.92 8.02
C ILE A 52 -10.02 9.24 8.79
N GLY A 53 -10.63 10.24 8.16
CA GLY A 53 -10.84 11.56 8.74
C GLY A 53 -11.13 12.61 7.68
N ALA A 54 -11.75 13.73 8.08
CA ALA A 54 -12.01 14.85 7.18
C ALA A 54 -10.69 15.38 6.60
N THR A 55 -10.55 15.29 5.28
CA THR A 55 -9.30 15.53 4.56
C THR A 55 -9.57 16.38 3.33
N THR A 56 -9.02 17.58 3.28
CA THR A 56 -8.90 18.34 2.02
C THR A 56 -7.75 17.78 1.17
N LEU A 57 -7.73 18.05 -0.13
CA LEU A 57 -6.65 17.59 -1.00
C LEU A 57 -5.25 18.03 -0.50
N ALA A 58 -5.13 19.26 -0.01
CA ALA A 58 -3.87 19.79 0.57
C ALA A 58 -3.43 19.05 1.84
N GLN A 59 -4.35 18.39 2.53
CA GLN A 59 -4.08 17.59 3.74
C GLN A 59 -3.79 16.12 3.43
N ALA A 60 -4.02 15.64 2.20
CA ALA A 60 -3.85 14.24 1.83
C ALA A 60 -2.45 13.71 2.18
N THR A 61 -1.40 14.40 1.73
CA THR A 61 -0.01 14.02 2.04
C THR A 61 0.32 14.14 3.54
N PRO A 62 0.07 15.29 4.21
CA PRO A 62 0.28 15.39 5.66
C PRO A 62 -0.45 14.31 6.46
N ASN A 63 -1.69 13.95 6.08
CA ASN A 63 -2.47 12.93 6.76
C ASN A 63 -1.85 11.53 6.58
N CYS A 64 -1.36 11.19 5.39
CA CYS A 64 -0.57 9.98 5.20
C CYS A 64 0.70 9.96 6.04
N GLN A 65 1.39 11.11 6.14
CA GLN A 65 2.60 11.24 6.93
C GLN A 65 2.38 11.08 8.44
N THR A 66 1.15 11.25 8.94
CA THR A 66 0.82 10.90 10.34
C THR A 66 0.83 9.40 10.61
N LEU A 67 0.59 8.57 9.58
CA LEU A 67 0.65 7.12 9.69
C LEU A 67 2.09 6.60 9.57
N ASN A 68 2.88 7.21 8.69
CA ASN A 68 4.31 6.98 8.53
C ASN A 68 4.92 8.13 7.70
N THR A 69 6.08 8.66 8.08
CA THR A 69 6.71 9.80 7.39
C THR A 69 7.06 9.55 5.91
N ALA A 70 7.21 8.29 5.49
CA ALA A 70 7.45 7.91 4.10
C ALA A 70 6.15 7.76 3.28
N ALA A 71 4.99 7.75 3.94
CA ALA A 71 3.72 7.51 3.28
C ALA A 71 3.20 8.73 2.50
N VAL A 72 2.66 8.45 1.32
CA VAL A 72 2.07 9.42 0.38
C VAL A 72 0.68 8.96 -0.07
N PRO A 73 -0.16 9.83 -0.64
CA PRO A 73 -1.40 9.39 -1.29
C PRO A 73 -1.08 8.37 -2.38
N SER A 74 -1.68 7.18 -2.30
CA SER A 74 -1.32 6.02 -3.13
C SER A 74 -2.14 5.97 -4.42
N GLY A 75 -1.51 5.54 -5.51
CA GLY A 75 -2.19 4.98 -6.68
C GLY A 75 -2.45 3.48 -6.53
N PHE A 76 -3.10 2.88 -7.55
CA PHE A 76 -3.39 1.45 -7.63
C PHE A 76 -2.74 0.82 -8.86
N GLN A 77 -1.92 -0.21 -8.67
CA GLN A 77 -1.26 -0.93 -9.75
C GLN A 77 -2.24 -1.77 -10.55
N ASN A 78 -3.32 -2.25 -9.91
CA ASN A 78 -4.35 -3.11 -10.51
C ASN A 78 -5.60 -3.19 -9.61
N VAL A 79 -6.63 -3.89 -10.10
CA VAL A 79 -7.91 -4.10 -9.39
C VAL A 79 -7.76 -4.84 -8.06
N ALA A 80 -6.79 -5.75 -7.91
CA ALA A 80 -6.60 -6.50 -6.66
C ALA A 80 -6.12 -5.58 -5.53
N GLU A 81 -5.25 -4.61 -5.84
CA GLU A 81 -4.86 -3.57 -4.88
C GLU A 81 -6.04 -2.71 -4.45
N MET A 82 -6.80 -2.22 -5.44
CA MET A 82 -7.96 -1.35 -5.23
C MET A 82 -9.04 -2.04 -4.38
N THR A 83 -9.42 -3.26 -4.73
CA THR A 83 -10.43 -4.03 -3.98
C THR A 83 -9.90 -4.50 -2.63
N GLY A 84 -8.62 -4.89 -2.56
CA GLY A 84 -7.96 -5.35 -1.34
C GLY A 84 -7.91 -4.27 -0.26
N ILE A 85 -7.57 -3.02 -0.63
CA ILE A 85 -7.54 -1.92 0.34
C ILE A 85 -8.95 -1.49 0.77
N CYS A 86 -9.92 -1.48 -0.14
CA CYS A 86 -11.31 -1.16 0.20
C CYS A 86 -11.90 -2.19 1.19
N ALA A 87 -11.49 -3.46 1.08
CA ALA A 87 -11.93 -4.53 1.98
C ALA A 87 -11.38 -4.41 3.42
N THR A 88 -10.41 -3.51 3.69
CA THR A 88 -9.90 -3.31 5.05
C THR A 88 -10.82 -2.46 5.93
N THR A 89 -11.91 -1.92 5.37
CA THR A 89 -12.89 -1.10 6.10
C THR A 89 -14.31 -1.50 5.74
N THR A 90 -15.22 -1.35 6.70
CA THR A 90 -16.67 -1.50 6.46
C THR A 90 -17.38 -0.16 6.35
N LEU A 91 -16.65 0.96 6.45
CA LEU A 91 -17.23 2.29 6.31
C LEU A 91 -17.53 2.57 4.85
N ASP A 92 -18.64 3.25 4.60
CA ASP A 92 -18.98 3.82 3.30
C ASP A 92 -18.45 5.24 3.22
N ILE A 93 -17.24 5.38 2.67
CA ILE A 93 -16.48 6.63 2.60
C ILE A 93 -15.81 6.77 1.23
N ARG A 94 -15.42 8.00 0.90
CA ARG A 94 -14.77 8.36 -0.37
C ARG A 94 -13.38 8.95 -0.14
N PRO A 95 -12.36 8.20 0.31
CA PRO A 95 -11.02 8.74 0.51
C PRO A 95 -10.40 9.23 -0.81
N TRP A 96 -9.55 10.25 -0.70
CA TRP A 96 -8.66 10.67 -1.79
C TRP A 96 -7.74 9.54 -2.25
N VAL A 97 -7.42 9.53 -3.54
CA VAL A 97 -6.45 8.64 -4.19
C VAL A 97 -5.33 9.48 -4.79
N GLY A 98 -4.11 8.94 -4.81
CA GLY A 98 -2.93 9.59 -5.39
C GLY A 98 -2.94 9.64 -6.90
N ALA A 99 -3.89 10.39 -7.49
CA ALA A 99 -3.97 10.65 -8.92
C ALA A 99 -4.43 12.08 -9.20
N THR A 100 -3.98 12.64 -10.31
CA THR A 100 -4.37 13.98 -10.77
C THR A 100 -4.72 13.98 -12.25
N ARG A 101 -5.65 14.86 -12.63
CA ARG A 101 -6.04 15.03 -14.03
C ARG A 101 -4.85 15.56 -14.81
N THR A 102 -4.55 14.92 -15.94
CA THR A 102 -3.43 15.32 -16.79
C THR A 102 -3.65 16.73 -17.33
N TYR A 103 -2.56 17.47 -17.52
CA TYR A 103 -2.62 18.86 -17.99
C TYR A 103 -3.42 19.00 -19.31
N ALA A 104 -3.26 18.05 -20.23
CA ALA A 104 -3.97 18.04 -21.51
C ALA A 104 -5.49 17.88 -21.37
N CYS A 105 -5.96 17.32 -20.26
CA CYS A 105 -7.36 16.98 -20.04
C CYS A 105 -8.06 17.86 -18.99
N LEU A 106 -7.37 18.85 -18.41
CA LEU A 106 -7.89 19.73 -17.34
C LEU A 106 -9.26 20.35 -17.68
N SER A 107 -9.40 20.88 -18.89
CA SER A 107 -10.63 21.56 -19.34
C SER A 107 -11.38 20.76 -20.41
N GLN A 108 -11.25 19.44 -20.38
CA GLN A 108 -11.87 18.53 -21.34
C GLN A 108 -12.69 17.47 -20.60
N THR A 109 -13.90 17.20 -21.10
CA THR A 109 -14.60 15.95 -20.80
C THR A 109 -13.94 14.81 -21.60
N LEU A 110 -14.58 13.63 -21.63
CA LEU A 110 -14.06 12.52 -22.43
C LEU A 110 -13.99 12.85 -23.93
N THR A 111 -12.82 12.64 -24.52
CA THR A 111 -12.54 12.81 -25.95
C THR A 111 -11.76 11.59 -26.47
N ALA A 112 -11.37 11.62 -27.75
CA ALA A 112 -10.51 10.57 -28.31
C ALA A 112 -9.13 10.48 -27.62
N THR A 113 -8.65 11.58 -27.02
CA THR A 113 -7.35 11.63 -26.32
C THR A 113 -7.49 11.64 -24.80
N CYS A 114 -8.55 12.26 -24.27
CA CYS A 114 -8.90 12.24 -22.85
C CYS A 114 -9.90 11.12 -22.61
N THR A 115 -9.39 9.93 -22.36
CA THR A 115 -10.19 8.72 -22.12
C THR A 115 -10.24 8.43 -20.62
N ALA A 116 -11.03 7.42 -20.24
CA ALA A 116 -11.02 6.93 -18.86
C ALA A 116 -9.63 6.47 -18.38
N LEU A 117 -8.73 6.08 -19.29
CA LEU A 117 -7.39 5.60 -18.93
C LEU A 117 -6.29 6.65 -19.12
N THR A 118 -6.58 7.80 -19.74
CA THR A 118 -5.57 8.81 -20.10
C THR A 118 -5.85 10.20 -19.53
N SER A 119 -7.03 10.40 -18.95
CA SER A 119 -7.40 11.68 -18.35
C SER A 119 -6.68 11.93 -17.02
N PHE A 120 -6.16 10.90 -16.36
CA PHE A 120 -5.48 10.97 -15.07
C PHE A 120 -4.13 10.27 -15.10
N GLU A 121 -3.23 10.73 -14.24
CA GLU A 121 -1.94 10.10 -13.96
C GLU A 121 -1.73 9.93 -12.45
N TRP A 122 -1.00 8.89 -12.05
CA TRP A 122 -0.66 8.64 -10.65
C TRP A 122 0.35 9.66 -10.15
N THR A 123 0.19 10.11 -8.91
CA THR A 123 1.06 11.14 -8.28
C THR A 123 2.02 10.56 -7.24
N ASP A 124 1.89 9.27 -6.93
CA ASP A 124 2.69 8.63 -5.87
C ASP A 124 4.14 8.35 -6.30
N GLY A 125 4.46 8.45 -7.59
CA GLY A 125 5.79 8.19 -8.15
C GLY A 125 6.18 6.72 -8.26
N HIS A 126 5.29 5.79 -7.90
CA HIS A 126 5.56 4.36 -7.84
C HIS A 126 4.60 3.55 -8.72
N THR A 127 3.31 3.91 -8.72
CA THR A 127 2.30 3.21 -9.49
C THR A 127 2.51 3.43 -10.99
N THR A 128 2.46 2.35 -11.77
CA THR A 128 2.64 2.38 -13.23
C THR A 128 1.41 1.86 -13.97
N GLY A 129 1.28 2.20 -15.25
CA GLY A 129 0.16 1.73 -16.07
C GLY A 129 -1.20 2.28 -15.61
N THR A 130 -2.27 1.70 -16.14
CA THR A 130 -3.64 2.22 -15.97
C THR A 130 -4.62 1.17 -15.47
N ASP A 131 -4.15 -0.02 -15.09
CA ASP A 131 -5.00 -1.15 -14.71
C ASP A 131 -5.75 -0.93 -13.39
N GLY A 132 -5.32 0.06 -12.58
CA GLY A 132 -6.04 0.52 -11.38
C GLY A 132 -7.13 1.55 -11.65
N PHE A 133 -7.24 2.09 -12.88
CA PHE A 133 -8.27 3.05 -13.24
C PHE A 133 -9.60 2.37 -13.58
N VAL A 134 -10.33 1.97 -12.54
CA VAL A 134 -11.69 1.42 -12.67
C VAL A 134 -12.70 2.43 -12.20
N TRP A 135 -13.45 3.02 -13.13
CA TRP A 135 -14.35 4.13 -12.83
C TRP A 135 -15.78 3.68 -12.59
N THR A 136 -16.48 4.47 -11.77
CA THR A 136 -17.94 4.45 -11.70
C THR A 136 -18.51 4.71 -13.10
N PRO A 137 -19.64 4.09 -13.50
CA PRO A 137 -20.23 4.32 -14.82
C PRO A 137 -20.47 5.81 -15.10
N GLY A 138 -19.88 6.30 -16.20
CA GLY A 138 -19.95 7.71 -16.60
C GLY A 138 -18.66 8.48 -16.35
N ASN A 139 -17.80 8.01 -15.43
CA ASN A 139 -16.58 8.70 -15.04
C ASN A 139 -15.32 8.21 -15.78
N PRO A 140 -14.25 9.02 -15.82
CA PRO A 140 -14.19 10.40 -15.31
C PRO A 140 -14.87 11.39 -16.25
N ASP A 141 -15.84 12.17 -15.76
CA ASP A 141 -16.69 13.01 -16.60
C ASP A 141 -16.23 14.47 -16.71
N ASN A 142 -15.37 14.92 -15.78
CA ASN A 142 -14.95 16.31 -15.62
C ASN A 142 -16.12 17.28 -15.53
N ASN A 143 -17.11 16.99 -14.70
CA ASN A 143 -18.24 17.86 -14.44
C ASN A 143 -17.78 19.29 -14.10
N GLY A 144 -18.36 20.27 -14.78
CA GLY A 144 -17.97 21.68 -14.66
C GLY A 144 -16.56 22.02 -15.18
N LEU A 145 -15.83 21.06 -15.76
CA LEU A 145 -14.45 21.20 -16.26
C LEU A 145 -13.43 21.55 -15.16
N THR A 146 -13.70 21.13 -13.93
CA THR A 146 -12.90 21.49 -12.75
C THR A 146 -12.60 20.34 -11.80
N GLN A 147 -12.94 19.10 -12.16
CA GLN A 147 -12.66 17.91 -11.33
C GLN A 147 -11.24 17.41 -11.62
N GLY A 148 -10.29 17.78 -10.78
CA GLY A 148 -8.85 17.58 -11.02
C GLY A 148 -8.23 16.42 -10.24
N SER A 149 -8.99 15.79 -9.34
CA SER A 149 -8.50 14.77 -8.40
C SER A 149 -9.36 13.51 -8.46
N VAL A 150 -8.94 12.47 -7.75
CA VAL A 150 -9.63 11.18 -7.74
C VAL A 150 -9.95 10.77 -6.31
N VAL A 151 -11.15 10.22 -6.14
CA VAL A 151 -11.57 9.52 -4.92
C VAL A 151 -11.99 8.10 -5.27
N ILE A 152 -12.05 7.24 -4.27
CA ILE A 152 -12.56 5.87 -4.40
C ILE A 152 -13.72 5.64 -3.44
N THR A 153 -14.82 5.06 -3.91
CA THR A 153 -15.91 4.63 -3.01
C THR A 153 -15.55 3.27 -2.40
N THR A 154 -15.39 3.20 -1.07
CA THR A 154 -14.90 1.98 -0.40
C THR A 154 -15.84 0.78 -0.49
N THR A 155 -17.14 1.00 -0.63
CA THR A 155 -18.14 -0.09 -0.70
C THR A 155 -18.20 -0.75 -2.07
N THR A 156 -17.83 -0.05 -3.14
CA THR A 156 -17.91 -0.53 -4.52
C THR A 156 -16.53 -0.70 -5.16
N ALA A 157 -15.47 -0.17 -4.54
CA ALA A 157 -14.11 -0.17 -5.05
C ALA A 157 -14.02 0.33 -6.50
N VAL A 158 -14.65 1.48 -6.77
CA VAL A 158 -14.55 2.18 -8.06
C VAL A 158 -14.25 3.65 -7.84
N LEU A 159 -13.57 4.23 -8.82
CA LEU A 159 -13.09 5.60 -8.82
C LEU A 159 -14.15 6.59 -9.30
N ASP A 160 -13.96 7.82 -8.90
CA ASP A 160 -14.73 8.99 -9.31
C ASP A 160 -13.75 10.17 -9.39
N ASP A 161 -13.91 11.04 -10.38
CA ASP A 161 -13.16 12.30 -10.40
C ASP A 161 -13.87 13.34 -9.54
N GLU A 162 -13.08 14.21 -8.93
CA GLU A 162 -13.60 15.06 -7.86
C GLU A 162 -13.01 16.48 -7.87
N PHE A 163 -13.82 17.43 -7.40
CA PHE A 163 -13.43 18.83 -7.26
C PHE A 163 -12.36 19.00 -6.19
N ASN A 164 -11.29 19.74 -6.51
CA ASN A 164 -10.11 19.85 -5.66
C ASN A 164 -10.35 20.62 -4.34
N ASP A 165 -11.44 21.38 -4.24
CA ASP A 165 -11.79 22.23 -3.09
C ASP A 165 -12.71 21.54 -2.07
N LEU A 166 -13.05 20.27 -2.30
CA LEU A 166 -13.85 19.48 -1.37
C LEU A 166 -13.04 18.91 -0.20
N THR A 167 -13.78 18.49 0.82
CA THR A 167 -13.27 17.74 1.97
C THR A 167 -13.87 16.36 1.93
N GLU A 168 -13.01 15.35 1.87
CA GLU A 168 -13.39 13.95 1.76
C GLU A 168 -13.10 13.18 3.04
N ALA A 169 -13.67 11.99 3.16
CA ALA A 169 -13.63 11.18 4.37
C ALA A 169 -12.34 10.33 4.53
N GLY A 170 -11.23 10.77 3.95
CA GLY A 170 -9.93 10.15 4.17
C GLY A 170 -8.97 10.29 3.01
N VAL A 171 -7.92 9.48 3.03
CA VAL A 171 -6.97 9.29 1.92
C VAL A 171 -6.43 7.86 1.96
N VAL A 172 -6.27 7.24 0.79
CA VAL A 172 -5.55 5.97 0.67
C VAL A 172 -4.07 6.28 0.66
N CYS A 173 -3.35 5.82 1.68
CA CYS A 173 -1.93 6.06 1.85
C CYS A 173 -1.11 4.84 1.45
N GLY A 174 0.07 5.08 0.90
CA GLY A 174 0.98 4.06 0.41
C GLY A 174 2.44 4.40 0.71
N MET A 175 3.25 3.37 0.90
CA MET A 175 4.71 3.47 0.98
C MET A 175 5.36 2.15 0.55
N GLU A 176 6.65 2.18 0.18
CA GLU A 176 7.40 0.95 -0.07
C GLU A 176 7.46 0.09 1.20
N ALA A 177 7.36 -1.22 1.02
CA ALA A 177 7.64 -2.17 2.09
C ALA A 177 9.14 -2.16 2.42
N ASP A 178 9.50 -2.57 3.64
CA ASP A 178 10.90 -2.63 4.09
C ASP A 178 11.21 -3.97 4.77
N TYR A 179 12.49 -4.23 4.97
CA TYR A 179 12.97 -5.38 5.72
C TYR A 179 13.02 -5.01 7.22
N TYR A 180 12.04 -5.49 7.97
CA TYR A 180 11.92 -5.31 9.42
C TYR A 180 12.43 -6.52 10.21
#